data_AF-A0AAV1Y0P7-F1
#
_entry.id   AF-A0AAV1Y0P7-F1
#
_cell.length_a   1.000
_cell.length_b   1.000
_cell.length_c   1.000
_cell.angle_alpha   90.00
_cell.angle_beta   90.00
_cell.angle_gamma   90.00
#
_symmetry.space_group_name_H-M   'P 1'
#
loop_
_entity.id
_entity.type
_entity.pdbx_description
1 polymer ?
#
loop_
_entity_poly.entity_id
_entity_poly.type
_entity_poly.pdbx_seq_one_letter_code
_entity_poly.pdbx_strand_id
1 'polypeptide(L)'
;MAPPKQRTPRVTRNPELIRGIGKYSRSKVYHKRGLWAIKAKNGGVLPRHEPKAKPAAPAEKAPKFYPADDVKKPRLNKHKPRPTKLRASITPGTVLILLAGHFKGKRVVFLKQLPSGLLLVTGPFKINGVPLRRVNQAYVIGTSTKVDVSGVNVDKFDDKYFTKDAKKKNKKGEGEFFEAEKEEKNVLPQEKKDDQKTVDSALLQAIQSVPDLKTYLGARFSLKSGQKPHELLF
;
A
#
# COMPACT_ATOMS: atom_id res chain seq x y z
N MET A 1 1.30 37.54 -20.18
CA MET A 1 2.33 36.63 -19.62
C MET A 1 2.05 35.22 -20.15
N ALA A 2 2.96 34.62 -20.92
CA ALA A 2 2.79 33.25 -21.38
C ALA A 2 2.79 32.29 -20.17
N PRO A 3 1.92 31.26 -20.14
CA PRO A 3 1.90 30.28 -19.06
C PRO A 3 3.26 29.58 -18.97
N PRO A 4 3.77 29.30 -17.75
CA PRO A 4 5.04 28.61 -17.59
C PRO A 4 4.99 27.26 -18.32
N LYS A 5 5.87 27.06 -19.30
CA LYS A 5 6.03 25.78 -20.00
C LYS A 5 6.10 24.65 -18.97
N GLN A 6 5.12 23.75 -19.01
CA GLN A 6 5.11 22.53 -18.20
C GLN A 6 6.44 21.79 -18.45
N ARG A 7 7.27 21.67 -17.42
CA ARG A 7 8.55 20.97 -17.52
C ARG A 7 8.26 19.49 -17.73
N THR A 8 8.49 19.00 -18.94
CA THR A 8 8.46 17.56 -19.22
C THR A 8 9.40 16.85 -18.25
N PRO A 9 8.99 15.72 -17.63
CA PRO A 9 9.83 15.00 -16.69
C PRO A 9 11.15 14.60 -17.34
N ARG A 10 12.27 14.89 -16.67
CA ARG A 10 13.61 14.64 -17.19
C ARG A 10 13.90 13.13 -17.16
N VAL A 11 13.74 12.47 -18.30
CA VAL A 11 14.10 11.05 -18.46
C VAL A 11 15.63 10.89 -18.46
N THR A 12 16.14 9.81 -17.88
CA THR A 12 17.59 9.52 -17.86
C THR A 12 18.08 9.21 -19.27
N ARG A 13 19.21 9.82 -19.68
CA ARG A 13 19.83 9.56 -21.01
C ARG A 13 20.63 8.24 -21.03
N ASN A 14 20.65 7.50 -19.92
CA ASN A 14 21.27 6.20 -19.77
C ASN A 14 20.26 5.25 -19.13
N PRO A 15 19.56 4.40 -19.91
CA PRO A 15 18.64 3.41 -19.34
C PRO A 15 19.41 2.37 -18.53
N GLU A 16 18.77 1.74 -17.56
CA GLU A 16 19.36 0.66 -16.77
C GLU A 16 19.48 -0.61 -17.63
N LEU A 17 20.63 -1.30 -17.56
CA LEU A 17 20.81 -2.65 -18.10
C LEU A 17 20.31 -3.68 -17.08
N ILE A 18 20.75 -3.51 -15.84
CA ILE A 18 20.24 -4.18 -14.64
C ILE A 18 20.15 -3.14 -13.53
N ARG A 19 19.44 -3.44 -12.44
CA ARG A 19 19.22 -2.50 -11.33
C ARG A 19 20.55 -1.96 -10.80
N GLY A 20 20.76 -0.65 -10.94
CA GLY A 20 21.98 0.04 -10.48
C GLY A 20 23.14 0.08 -11.48
N ILE A 21 23.03 -0.56 -12.65
CA ILE A 21 24.03 -0.51 -13.72
C ILE A 21 23.40 0.07 -14.98
N GLY A 22 23.94 1.20 -15.44
CA GLY A 22 23.51 1.83 -16.69
C GLY A 22 24.00 1.06 -17.92
N LYS A 23 23.20 1.07 -18.99
CA LYS A 23 23.51 0.40 -20.28
C LYS A 23 24.74 0.97 -20.98
N TYR A 24 25.00 2.27 -20.82
CA TYR A 24 26.12 2.97 -21.46
C TYR A 24 27.23 3.30 -20.47
N SER A 25 28.47 3.20 -20.95
CA SER A 25 29.69 3.60 -20.24
C SER A 25 29.79 5.11 -20.03
N ARG A 26 30.66 5.54 -19.11
CA ARG A 26 30.86 6.95 -18.74
C ARG A 26 31.21 7.84 -19.94
N SER A 27 32.05 7.35 -20.86
CA SER A 27 32.45 8.10 -22.07
C SER A 27 31.28 8.33 -23.02
N LYS A 28 30.48 7.30 -23.31
CA LYS A 28 29.28 7.43 -24.16
C LYS A 28 28.24 8.35 -23.53
N VAL A 29 28.05 8.28 -22.21
CA VAL A 29 27.16 9.20 -21.46
C VAL A 29 27.67 10.63 -21.48
N TYR A 30 28.99 10.85 -21.40
CA TYR A 30 29.59 12.19 -21.49
C TYR A 30 29.26 12.88 -22.81
N HIS A 31 29.35 12.16 -23.94
CA HIS A 31 28.95 12.66 -25.25
C HIS A 31 27.43 12.87 -25.36
N LYS A 32 26.62 11.89 -24.97
CA LYS A 32 25.14 11.98 -25.01
C LYS A 32 24.56 13.10 -24.14
N ARG A 33 25.21 13.43 -23.03
CA ARG A 33 24.79 14.54 -22.15
C ARG A 33 25.19 15.91 -22.71
N GLY A 34 26.01 15.97 -23.76
CA GLY A 34 26.56 17.21 -24.29
C GLY A 34 27.55 17.89 -23.33
N LEU A 35 28.05 17.15 -22.33
CA LEU A 35 28.98 17.69 -21.34
C LEU A 35 30.29 18.14 -21.99
N TRP A 36 30.71 17.45 -23.06
CA TRP A 36 31.86 17.83 -23.87
C TRP A 36 31.72 19.23 -24.47
N ALA A 37 30.54 19.56 -25.04
CA ALA A 37 30.28 20.86 -25.63
C ALA A 37 30.18 21.96 -24.57
N ILE A 38 29.58 21.65 -23.42
CA ILE A 38 29.52 22.58 -22.27
C ILE A 38 30.92 22.84 -21.72
N LYS A 39 31.76 21.82 -21.59
CA LYS A 39 33.15 21.95 -21.13
C LYS A 39 33.97 22.78 -22.12
N ALA A 40 33.82 22.55 -23.42
CA ALA A 40 34.50 23.33 -24.46
C ALA A 40 34.10 24.82 -24.41
N LYS A 41 32.80 25.12 -24.24
CA LYS A 41 32.30 26.49 -24.12
C LYS A 41 32.79 27.24 -22.87
N ASN A 42 33.15 26.52 -21.81
CA ASN A 42 33.61 27.09 -20.54
C ASN A 42 35.13 26.93 -20.34
N GLY A 43 35.91 27.06 -21.42
CA GLY A 43 37.37 27.06 -21.33
C GLY A 43 37.98 25.76 -20.81
N GLY A 44 37.34 24.62 -21.05
CA GLY A 44 37.83 23.33 -20.57
C GLY A 44 37.40 22.97 -19.14
N VAL A 45 36.59 23.79 -18.46
CA VAL A 45 36.13 23.53 -17.08
C VAL A 45 34.60 23.37 -17.04
N LEU A 46 34.10 22.54 -16.13
CA LEU A 46 32.65 22.41 -15.89
C LEU A 46 32.17 23.53 -14.95
N PRO A 47 31.02 24.19 -15.23
CA PRO A 47 30.47 25.21 -14.35
C PRO A 47 30.26 24.68 -12.92
N ARG A 48 30.72 25.44 -11.92
CA ARG A 48 30.46 25.19 -10.49
C ARG A 48 29.53 26.29 -9.97
N HIS A 49 28.56 25.92 -9.15
CA HIS A 49 27.79 26.87 -8.36
C HIS A 49 28.39 26.92 -6.95
N GLU A 50 28.78 28.12 -6.52
CA GLU A 50 29.17 28.34 -5.13
C GLU A 50 27.96 28.21 -4.20
N PRO A 51 28.14 27.63 -3.00
CA PRO A 51 27.06 27.50 -2.04
C PRO A 51 26.57 28.88 -1.62
N LYS A 52 25.27 29.12 -1.79
CA LYS A 52 24.61 30.37 -1.35
C LYS A 52 24.80 30.52 0.16
N ALA A 53 25.29 31.67 0.61
CA ALA A 53 25.48 31.96 2.03
C ALA A 53 24.17 31.73 2.81
N LYS A 54 24.22 30.91 3.86
CA LYS A 54 23.06 30.65 4.71
C LYS A 54 22.75 31.92 5.53
N PRO A 55 21.48 32.36 5.61
CA PRO A 55 21.09 33.48 6.46
C PRO A 55 21.36 33.16 7.94
N ALA A 56 21.74 34.16 8.73
CA ALA A 56 22.01 34.03 10.15
C ALA A 56 20.76 33.53 10.90
N ALA A 57 20.90 32.43 11.64
CA ALA A 57 19.81 31.85 12.40
C ALA A 57 19.48 32.73 13.64
N PRO A 58 18.19 32.88 14.00
CA PRO A 58 17.79 33.62 15.20
C PRO A 58 18.32 32.93 16.47
N ALA A 59 18.62 33.72 17.50
CA ALA A 59 19.17 33.22 18.77
C ALA A 59 18.16 32.37 19.54
N GLU A 60 18.40 31.07 19.66
CA GLU A 60 17.59 30.14 20.47
C GLU A 60 17.95 30.26 21.95
N LYS A 61 16.95 30.45 22.83
CA LYS A 61 17.15 30.47 24.29
C LYS A 61 17.39 29.03 24.79
N ALA A 62 18.40 28.85 25.64
CA ALA A 62 18.72 27.54 26.22
C ALA A 62 17.58 27.01 27.12
N PRO A 63 17.33 25.69 27.15
CA PRO A 63 16.36 25.09 28.05
C PRO A 63 16.76 25.27 29.52
N LYS A 64 15.75 25.42 30.40
CA LYS A 64 15.96 25.61 31.85
C LYS A 64 16.34 24.30 32.59
N PHE A 65 16.05 23.15 31.98
CA PHE A 65 16.26 21.83 32.55
C PHE A 65 17.32 21.07 31.76
N TYR A 66 18.29 20.49 32.46
CA TYR A 66 19.35 19.64 31.91
C TYR A 66 19.24 18.24 32.53
N PRO A 67 19.20 17.16 31.71
CA PRO A 67 19.27 15.80 32.24
C PRO A 67 20.65 15.55 32.86
N ALA A 68 20.72 14.65 33.85
CA ALA A 68 21.97 14.30 34.52
C ALA A 68 22.95 13.54 33.59
N ASP A 69 22.41 12.76 32.65
CA ASP A 69 23.16 11.97 31.68
C ASP A 69 22.78 12.32 30.23
N ASP A 70 23.78 12.35 29.36
CA ASP A 70 23.59 12.56 27.92
C ASP A 70 23.13 11.26 27.23
N VAL A 71 21.92 11.31 26.64
CA VAL A 71 21.43 10.21 25.81
C VAL A 71 22.05 10.29 24.42
N LYS A 72 22.83 9.28 24.04
CA LYS A 72 23.46 9.18 22.73
C LYS A 72 22.42 9.20 21.60
N LYS A 73 22.58 10.11 20.64
CA LYS A 73 21.70 10.18 19.46
C LYS A 73 21.82 8.91 18.61
N PRO A 74 20.71 8.25 18.26
CA PRO A 74 20.75 7.08 17.38
C PRO A 74 21.24 7.47 15.98
N ARG A 75 21.93 6.55 15.31
CA ARG A 75 22.42 6.76 13.95
C ARG A 75 21.25 6.92 12.98
N LEU A 76 21.40 7.83 12.02
CA LEU A 76 20.40 8.05 10.97
C LEU A 76 20.22 6.78 10.11
N ASN A 77 19.05 6.16 10.20
CA ASN A 77 18.66 5.07 9.33
C ASN A 77 18.14 5.63 7.99
N LYS A 78 18.82 5.31 6.88
CA LYS A 78 18.41 5.72 5.52
C LYS A 78 17.38 4.77 4.89
N HIS A 79 17.01 3.69 5.57
CA HIS A 79 16.03 2.72 5.07
C HIS A 79 14.64 3.34 5.04
N LYS A 80 14.03 3.38 3.85
CA LYS A 80 12.63 3.76 3.66
C LYS A 80 11.81 2.50 3.42
N PRO A 81 10.72 2.24 4.17
CA PRO A 81 9.84 1.11 3.89
C PRO A 81 9.27 1.26 2.48
N ARG A 82 9.36 0.18 1.71
CA ARG A 82 8.81 0.11 0.36
C ARG A 82 7.51 -0.68 0.40
N PRO A 83 6.55 -0.40 -0.51
CA PRO A 83 5.38 -1.25 -0.69
C PRO A 83 5.82 -2.69 -0.96
N THR A 84 5.05 -3.65 -0.44
CA THR A 84 5.28 -5.07 -0.69
C THR A 84 5.08 -5.38 -2.17
N LYS A 85 5.88 -6.30 -2.73
CA LYS A 85 5.69 -6.74 -4.11
C LYS A 85 4.59 -7.81 -4.15
N LEU A 86 3.63 -7.66 -5.05
CA LEU A 86 2.62 -8.70 -5.29
C LEU A 86 3.28 -9.99 -5.81
N ARG A 87 2.81 -11.12 -5.31
CA ARG A 87 3.10 -12.45 -5.86
C ARG A 87 2.44 -12.57 -7.24
N ALA A 88 3.06 -13.30 -8.15
CA ALA A 88 2.52 -13.49 -9.50
C ALA A 88 1.12 -14.16 -9.52
N SER A 89 0.81 -14.98 -8.52
CA SER A 89 -0.52 -15.61 -8.40
C SER A 89 -1.63 -14.61 -8.02
N ILE A 90 -1.29 -13.44 -7.50
CA ILE A 90 -2.26 -12.45 -7.03
C ILE A 90 -2.41 -11.38 -8.11
N THR A 91 -3.40 -11.57 -8.96
CA THR A 91 -3.82 -10.60 -9.98
C THR A 91 -5.20 -10.04 -9.63
N PRO A 92 -5.55 -8.81 -10.01
CA PRO A 92 -6.90 -8.27 -9.80
C PRO A 92 -7.96 -9.28 -10.24
N GLY A 93 -8.94 -9.56 -9.38
CA GLY A 93 -9.99 -10.54 -9.61
C GLY A 93 -9.66 -11.99 -9.21
N THR A 94 -8.41 -12.29 -8.84
CA THR A 94 -8.06 -13.62 -8.31
C THR A 94 -8.83 -13.89 -7.02
N VAL A 95 -9.35 -15.11 -6.89
CA VAL A 95 -9.94 -15.59 -5.63
C VAL A 95 -8.83 -15.97 -4.65
N LEU A 96 -9.01 -15.56 -3.41
CA LEU A 96 -8.05 -15.64 -2.33
C LEU A 96 -8.65 -16.44 -1.18
N ILE A 97 -7.90 -17.36 -0.60
CA ILE A 97 -8.29 -18.06 0.63
C ILE A 97 -7.62 -17.37 1.81
N LEU A 98 -8.42 -16.86 2.75
CA LEU A 98 -7.90 -16.24 3.97
C LEU A 98 -7.46 -17.31 4.96
N LEU A 99 -6.23 -17.21 5.48
CA LEU A 99 -5.69 -18.18 6.43
C LEU A 99 -5.85 -17.76 7.89
N ALA A 100 -5.85 -16.46 8.17
CA ALA A 100 -5.81 -15.93 9.52
C ALA A 100 -6.95 -14.96 9.83
N GLY A 101 -7.22 -14.76 11.13
CA GLY A 101 -8.24 -13.86 11.65
C GLY A 101 -9.65 -14.45 11.66
N HIS A 102 -10.63 -13.58 11.89
CA HIS A 102 -12.04 -13.98 12.02
C HIS A 102 -12.61 -14.64 10.76
N PHE A 103 -12.14 -14.21 9.58
CA PHE A 103 -12.59 -14.72 8.28
C PHE A 103 -11.73 -15.87 7.73
N LYS A 104 -10.96 -16.57 8.58
CA LYS A 104 -10.15 -17.73 8.18
C LYS A 104 -11.00 -18.80 7.47
N GLY A 105 -10.43 -19.40 6.42
CA GLY A 105 -11.06 -20.36 5.53
C GLY A 105 -12.03 -19.76 4.51
N LYS A 106 -12.39 -18.48 4.58
CA LYS A 106 -13.30 -17.88 3.59
C LYS A 106 -12.57 -17.59 2.29
N ARG A 107 -13.29 -17.74 1.18
CA ARG A 107 -12.81 -17.45 -0.18
C ARG A 107 -13.28 -16.07 -0.61
N VAL A 108 -12.38 -15.24 -1.10
CA VAL A 108 -12.60 -13.79 -1.19
C VAL A 108 -11.95 -13.24 -2.45
N VAL A 109 -12.53 -12.21 -3.08
CA VAL A 109 -12.01 -11.67 -4.35
C VAL A 109 -11.01 -10.55 -4.08
N PHE A 110 -9.86 -10.60 -4.75
CA PHE A 110 -8.87 -9.52 -4.72
C PHE A 110 -9.26 -8.37 -5.65
N LEU A 111 -9.20 -7.13 -5.16
CA LEU A 111 -9.51 -5.95 -5.97
C LEU A 111 -8.25 -5.22 -6.41
N LYS A 112 -7.52 -4.64 -5.44
CA LYS A 112 -6.29 -3.88 -5.70
C LYS A 112 -5.31 -3.96 -4.52
N GLN A 113 -4.06 -3.64 -4.79
CA GLN A 113 -3.07 -3.39 -3.73
C GLN A 113 -3.17 -1.93 -3.27
N LEU A 114 -3.20 -1.72 -1.95
CA LEU A 114 -3.21 -0.38 -1.36
C LEU A 114 -1.79 0.21 -1.29
N PRO A 115 -1.64 1.53 -1.15
CA PRO A 115 -0.34 2.19 -0.99
C PRO A 115 0.52 1.63 0.17
N SER A 116 -0.12 1.14 1.24
CA SER A 116 0.55 0.44 2.35
C SER A 116 1.18 -0.91 1.96
N GLY A 117 0.82 -1.47 0.82
CA GLY A 117 1.17 -2.82 0.39
C GLY A 117 0.18 -3.92 0.81
N LEU A 118 -0.85 -3.57 1.59
CA LEU A 118 -1.92 -4.50 1.94
C LEU A 118 -2.86 -4.73 0.75
N LEU A 119 -3.49 -5.90 0.72
CA LEU A 119 -4.48 -6.27 -0.29
C LEU A 119 -5.85 -5.72 0.12
N LEU A 120 -6.53 -5.03 -0.79
CA LEU A 120 -7.96 -4.76 -0.67
C LEU A 120 -8.73 -5.93 -1.25
N VAL A 121 -9.59 -6.50 -0.42
CA VAL A 121 -10.25 -7.76 -0.66
C VAL A 121 -11.73 -7.61 -0.28
N THR A 122 -12.63 -8.21 -1.06
CA THR A 122 -14.07 -8.26 -0.75
C THR A 122 -14.62 -9.65 -1.02
N GLY A 123 -15.42 -10.16 -0.08
CA GLY A 123 -16.17 -11.38 -0.29
C GLY A 123 -17.61 -10.95 -0.34
N PRO A 124 -18.25 -10.94 -1.53
CA PRO A 124 -19.53 -10.27 -1.70
C PRO A 124 -20.42 -10.54 -0.49
N PHE A 125 -20.77 -9.49 0.25
CA PHE A 125 -21.14 -9.61 1.67
C PHE A 125 -22.37 -10.52 1.84
N LYS A 126 -23.25 -10.53 0.83
CA LYS A 126 -24.41 -11.42 0.73
C LYS A 126 -24.08 -12.92 0.65
N ILE A 127 -22.91 -13.31 0.14
CA ILE A 127 -22.50 -14.70 -0.07
C ILE A 127 -21.79 -15.24 1.18
N ASN A 128 -20.72 -14.57 1.61
CA ASN A 128 -19.83 -15.10 2.64
C ASN A 128 -19.62 -14.17 3.84
N GLY A 129 -20.26 -13.00 3.85
CA GLY A 129 -20.20 -12.04 4.97
C GLY A 129 -18.82 -11.43 5.22
N VAL A 130 -17.95 -11.36 4.21
CA VAL A 130 -16.63 -10.69 4.33
C VAL A 130 -16.71 -9.30 3.73
N PRO A 131 -16.77 -8.22 4.53
CA PRO A 131 -16.82 -6.87 3.98
C PRO A 131 -15.51 -6.51 3.27
N LEU A 132 -15.49 -5.37 2.59
CA LEU A 132 -14.28 -4.70 2.12
C LEU A 132 -13.27 -4.62 3.26
N ARG A 133 -12.14 -5.32 3.09
CA ARG A 133 -11.17 -5.51 4.15
C ARG A 133 -9.76 -5.46 3.60
N ARG A 134 -8.86 -4.90 4.43
CA ARG A 134 -7.42 -4.95 4.22
C ARG A 134 -6.85 -6.26 4.75
N VAL A 135 -6.06 -6.94 3.94
CA VAL A 135 -5.44 -8.22 4.29
C VAL A 135 -3.97 -8.22 3.91
N ASN A 136 -3.12 -8.77 4.77
CA ASN A 136 -1.71 -8.97 4.43
C ASN A 136 -1.57 -10.19 3.53
N GLN A 137 -0.86 -10.00 2.42
CA GLN A 137 -0.53 -10.99 1.40
C GLN A 137 0.06 -12.30 1.95
N ALA A 138 0.76 -12.28 3.08
CA ALA A 138 1.33 -13.48 3.69
C ALA A 138 0.27 -14.45 4.22
N TYR A 139 -0.91 -13.96 4.61
CA TYR A 139 -1.98 -14.78 5.20
C TYR A 139 -3.02 -15.21 4.17
N VAL A 140 -2.60 -15.34 2.92
CA VAL A 140 -3.47 -15.64 1.80
C VAL A 140 -2.85 -16.68 0.87
N ILE A 141 -3.68 -17.61 0.43
CA ILE A 141 -3.41 -18.48 -0.72
C ILE A 141 -4.13 -17.86 -1.93
N GLY A 142 -3.38 -17.53 -2.98
CA GLY A 142 -3.97 -17.14 -4.26
C GLY A 142 -4.30 -18.39 -5.07
N THR A 143 -5.56 -18.54 -5.46
CA THR A 143 -6.00 -19.65 -6.30
C THR A 143 -5.84 -19.32 -7.79
N SER A 144 -5.99 -20.33 -8.63
CA SER A 144 -5.99 -20.20 -10.10
C SER A 144 -7.27 -19.54 -10.65
N THR A 145 -8.38 -19.59 -9.91
CA THR A 145 -9.67 -19.02 -10.31
C THR A 145 -9.67 -17.50 -10.30
N LYS A 146 -10.15 -16.89 -11.38
CA LYS A 146 -10.23 -15.43 -11.55
C LYS A 146 -11.64 -15.00 -11.93
N VAL A 147 -12.03 -13.83 -11.43
CA VAL A 147 -13.27 -13.13 -11.75
C VAL A 147 -12.91 -11.85 -12.47
N ASP A 148 -13.68 -11.45 -13.48
CA ASP A 148 -13.47 -10.15 -14.09
C ASP A 148 -13.91 -9.03 -13.13
N VAL A 149 -12.99 -8.09 -12.87
CA VAL A 149 -13.17 -6.95 -11.96
C VAL A 149 -13.04 -5.61 -12.68
N SER A 150 -12.99 -5.61 -14.01
CA SER A 150 -12.84 -4.41 -14.84
C SER A 150 -13.94 -3.37 -14.59
N GLY A 151 -15.18 -3.81 -14.31
CA GLY A 151 -16.33 -2.94 -14.04
C GLY A 151 -16.44 -2.41 -12.61
N VAL A 152 -15.52 -2.75 -11.71
CA VAL A 152 -15.59 -2.35 -10.28
C VAL A 152 -14.79 -1.08 -10.05
N ASN A 153 -15.44 0.00 -9.61
CA ASN A 153 -14.74 1.21 -9.22
C ASN A 153 -14.12 1.06 -7.81
N VAL A 154 -12.79 1.15 -7.74
CA VAL A 154 -12.02 0.95 -6.51
C VAL A 154 -11.22 2.19 -6.10
N ASP A 155 -11.33 3.30 -6.83
CA ASP A 155 -10.46 4.47 -6.67
C ASP A 155 -10.66 5.18 -5.33
N LYS A 156 -11.89 5.17 -4.80
CA LYS A 156 -12.25 5.75 -3.51
C LYS A 156 -11.51 5.11 -2.31
N PHE A 157 -11.11 3.85 -2.43
CA PHE A 157 -10.62 3.07 -1.28
C PHE A 157 -9.11 3.18 -1.10
N ASP A 158 -8.69 3.95 -0.10
CA ASP A 158 -7.29 4.09 0.33
C ASP A 158 -7.09 3.63 1.78
N ASP A 159 -5.83 3.57 2.24
CA ASP A 159 -5.51 3.17 3.61
C ASP A 159 -6.18 4.03 4.68
N LYS A 160 -6.40 5.32 4.38
CA LYS A 160 -7.10 6.27 5.27
C LYS A 160 -8.57 5.92 5.45
N TYR A 161 -9.22 5.33 4.45
CA TYR A 161 -10.62 4.91 4.58
C TYR A 161 -10.82 3.82 5.65
N PHE A 162 -9.78 3.01 5.88
CA PHE A 162 -9.79 1.88 6.82
C PHE A 162 -9.07 2.17 8.14
N THR A 163 -8.72 3.42 8.43
CA THR A 163 -8.21 3.77 9.76
C THR A 163 -9.32 3.65 10.78
N LYS A 164 -8.98 3.10 11.96
CA LYS A 164 -9.91 3.09 13.09
C LYS A 164 -9.87 4.47 13.74
N ASP A 165 -11.03 5.01 14.07
CA ASP A 165 -11.10 6.22 14.87
C ASP A 165 -10.58 5.91 16.28
N ALA A 166 -9.48 6.55 16.66
CA ALA A 166 -8.96 6.44 18.00
C ALA A 166 -9.86 7.28 18.92
N LYS A 167 -10.65 6.62 19.78
CA LYS A 167 -11.35 7.32 20.86
C LYS A 167 -10.28 8.05 21.69
N LYS A 168 -10.36 9.38 21.77
CA LYS A 168 -9.46 10.15 22.65
C LYS A 168 -9.70 9.64 24.07
N LYS A 169 -8.66 9.09 24.69
CA LYS A 169 -8.70 8.80 26.13
C LYS A 169 -8.84 10.14 26.84
N ASN A 170 -10.04 10.45 27.31
CA ASN A 170 -10.22 11.51 28.29
C ASN A 170 -9.44 11.08 29.53
N LYS A 171 -8.58 11.95 30.07
CA LYS A 171 -7.92 11.70 31.36
C LYS A 171 -9.01 11.67 32.41
N LYS A 172 -9.44 10.49 32.84
CA LYS A 172 -10.34 10.32 33.98
C LYS A 172 -9.88 9.13 34.82
N GLY A 173 -10.04 9.30 36.14
CA GLY A 173 -9.48 8.44 37.18
C GLY A 173 -10.07 7.04 37.23
N GLU A 174 -9.55 6.26 38.17
CA GLU A 174 -9.63 4.80 38.29
C GLU A 174 -11.05 4.19 38.24
N GLY A 175 -12.09 4.95 38.59
CA GLY A 175 -13.48 4.47 38.66
C GLY A 175 -14.23 4.32 37.33
N GLU A 176 -13.90 5.09 36.28
CA GLU A 176 -14.60 5.02 34.98
C GLU A 176 -14.01 3.96 34.01
N PHE A 177 -13.01 3.19 34.46
CA PHE A 177 -12.31 2.19 33.63
C PHE A 177 -13.18 0.96 33.31
N PHE A 178 -14.15 0.61 34.18
CA PHE A 178 -14.99 -0.58 34.02
C PHE A 178 -16.33 -0.33 33.32
N GLU A 179 -16.86 0.90 33.30
CA GLU A 179 -18.12 1.21 32.60
C GLU A 179 -17.93 1.36 31.07
N ALA A 180 -16.72 1.72 30.63
CA ALA A 180 -16.38 1.85 29.20
C ALA A 180 -16.39 0.52 28.42
N GLU A 181 -16.49 -0.63 29.10
CA GLU A 181 -16.55 -1.95 28.46
C GLU A 181 -17.99 -2.33 28.03
N LYS A 182 -19.02 -1.66 28.56
CA LYS A 182 -20.43 -1.96 28.26
C LYS A 182 -21.09 -1.02 27.25
N GLU A 183 -20.47 0.10 26.88
CA GLU A 183 -21.12 1.08 26.01
C GLU A 183 -20.85 0.85 24.51
N GLU A 184 -21.97 0.49 23.87
CA GLU A 184 -22.32 0.65 22.46
C GLU A 184 -21.56 -0.25 21.48
N LYS A 185 -22.27 -1.30 21.03
CA LYS A 185 -22.02 -2.00 19.77
C LYS A 185 -21.67 -0.95 18.72
N ASN A 186 -20.39 -0.84 18.34
CA ASN A 186 -19.90 0.09 17.31
C ASN A 186 -20.82 0.02 16.07
N VAL A 187 -21.77 0.95 15.96
CA VAL A 187 -22.71 0.98 14.84
C VAL A 187 -21.89 1.35 13.62
N LEU A 188 -21.85 0.47 12.63
CA LEU A 188 -21.10 0.73 11.41
C LEU A 188 -21.71 1.95 10.68
N PRO A 189 -20.87 2.93 10.28
CA PRO A 189 -21.32 4.08 9.51
C PRO A 189 -22.10 3.65 8.27
N GLN A 190 -23.21 4.32 7.98
CA GLN A 190 -24.09 3.98 6.87
C GLN A 190 -23.36 4.05 5.53
N GLU A 191 -22.47 5.03 5.36
CA GLU A 191 -21.61 5.20 4.18
C GLU A 191 -20.85 3.93 3.81
N LYS A 192 -20.28 3.23 4.80
CA LYS A 192 -19.51 2.00 4.55
C LYS A 192 -20.40 0.86 4.04
N LYS A 193 -21.67 0.83 4.43
CA LYS A 193 -22.64 -0.16 3.95
C LYS A 193 -23.04 0.12 2.51
N ASP A 194 -23.21 1.40 2.15
CA ASP A 194 -23.63 1.77 0.80
C ASP A 194 -22.47 1.64 -0.20
N ASP A 195 -21.25 1.98 0.21
CA ASP A 195 -20.03 1.68 -0.56
C ASP A 195 -19.87 0.17 -0.82
N GLN A 196 -20.15 -0.66 0.20
CA GLN A 196 -20.11 -2.12 0.07
C GLN A 196 -21.15 -2.61 -0.95
N LYS A 197 -22.40 -2.14 -0.86
CA LYS A 197 -23.47 -2.52 -1.80
C LYS A 197 -23.11 -2.17 -3.23
N THR A 198 -22.52 -1.00 -3.44
CA THR A 198 -22.12 -0.51 -4.77
C THR A 198 -21.07 -1.44 -5.38
N VAL A 199 -20.00 -1.75 -4.64
CA VAL A 199 -18.94 -2.67 -5.10
C VAL A 199 -19.48 -4.09 -5.32
N ASP A 200 -20.27 -4.60 -4.37
CA ASP A 200 -20.81 -5.96 -4.45
C ASP A 200 -21.83 -6.12 -5.58
N SER A 201 -22.58 -5.08 -5.93
CA SER A 201 -23.56 -5.15 -7.02
C SER A 201 -22.91 -5.48 -8.37
N ALA A 202 -21.79 -4.83 -8.68
CA ALA A 202 -21.01 -5.09 -9.89
C ALA A 202 -20.37 -6.49 -9.85
N LEU A 203 -19.80 -6.89 -8.70
CA LEU A 203 -19.16 -8.21 -8.55
C LEU A 203 -20.15 -9.37 -8.63
N LEU A 204 -21.35 -9.21 -8.10
CA LEU A 204 -22.36 -10.27 -8.10
C LEU A 204 -22.79 -10.64 -9.51
N GLN A 205 -22.84 -9.68 -10.44
CA GLN A 205 -23.14 -9.95 -11.84
C GLN A 205 -22.06 -10.82 -12.48
N ALA A 206 -20.78 -10.46 -12.29
CA ALA A 206 -19.64 -11.24 -12.79
C ALA A 206 -19.51 -12.63 -12.14
N ILE A 207 -19.97 -12.78 -10.89
CA ILE A 207 -19.95 -14.07 -10.18
C ILE A 207 -21.09 -14.98 -10.67
N GLN A 208 -22.25 -14.42 -10.99
CA GLN A 208 -23.38 -15.19 -11.48
C GLN A 208 -23.16 -15.73 -12.89
N SER A 209 -22.36 -15.04 -13.72
CA SER A 209 -22.02 -15.54 -15.06
C SER A 209 -21.12 -16.77 -15.05
N VAL A 210 -20.42 -17.06 -13.94
CA VAL A 210 -19.57 -18.25 -13.81
C VAL A 210 -20.34 -19.34 -13.06
N PRO A 211 -20.57 -20.52 -13.68
CA PRO A 211 -21.23 -21.64 -13.01
C PRO A 211 -20.56 -22.00 -11.68
N ASP A 212 -21.37 -22.28 -10.66
CA ASP A 212 -20.95 -22.72 -9.32
C ASP A 212 -19.99 -21.79 -8.54
N LEU A 213 -19.66 -20.61 -9.07
CA LEU A 213 -18.74 -19.71 -8.37
C LEU A 213 -19.36 -19.12 -7.10
N LYS A 214 -20.67 -18.89 -7.11
CA LYS A 214 -21.42 -18.43 -5.93
C LYS A 214 -21.35 -19.45 -4.79
N THR A 215 -21.55 -20.74 -5.08
CA THR A 215 -21.47 -21.82 -4.09
C THR A 215 -20.02 -22.02 -3.62
N TYR A 216 -19.06 -21.93 -4.53
CA TYR A 216 -17.63 -21.96 -4.21
C TYR A 216 -17.21 -20.85 -3.23
N LEU A 217 -17.63 -19.60 -3.47
CA LEU A 217 -17.31 -18.46 -2.59
C LEU A 217 -18.00 -18.53 -1.23
N GLY A 218 -19.19 -19.13 -1.16
CA GLY A 218 -19.92 -19.35 0.09
C GLY A 218 -19.32 -20.46 0.96
N ALA A 219 -18.73 -21.49 0.32
CA ALA A 219 -18.11 -22.59 1.03
C ALA A 219 -16.83 -22.15 1.76
N ARG A 220 -16.58 -22.75 2.93
CA ARG A 220 -15.34 -22.55 3.70
C ARG A 220 -14.29 -23.56 3.26
N PHE A 221 -13.05 -23.10 3.12
CA PHE A 221 -11.88 -23.94 2.94
C PHE A 221 -11.46 -24.55 4.28
N SER A 222 -11.29 -25.87 4.26
CA SER A 222 -10.73 -26.66 5.35
C SER A 222 -10.03 -27.87 4.72
N LEU A 223 -8.92 -28.30 5.32
CA LEU A 223 -8.29 -29.56 4.97
C LEU A 223 -8.99 -30.69 5.74
N LYS A 224 -9.36 -31.76 5.03
CA LYS A 224 -9.85 -33.00 5.65
C LYS A 224 -8.68 -33.94 5.96
N SER A 225 -8.91 -34.92 6.82
CA SER A 225 -7.94 -35.99 7.07
C SER A 225 -7.49 -36.63 5.76
N GLY A 226 -6.18 -36.84 5.59
CA GLY A 226 -5.58 -37.38 4.37
C GLY A 226 -5.23 -36.36 3.29
N GLN A 227 -5.72 -35.12 3.35
CA GLN A 227 -5.36 -34.08 2.38
C GLN A 227 -4.01 -33.44 2.74
N LYS A 228 -3.02 -33.55 1.83
CA LYS A 228 -1.69 -32.97 2.02
C LYS A 228 -1.55 -31.65 1.23
N PRO A 229 -1.42 -30.48 1.89
CA PRO A 229 -1.43 -29.20 1.18
C PRO A 229 -0.25 -28.97 0.23
N HIS A 230 0.84 -29.74 0.31
CA HIS A 230 1.95 -29.68 -0.65
C HIS A 230 1.65 -30.42 -1.96
N GLU A 231 0.67 -31.31 -1.98
CA GLU A 231 0.18 -32.00 -3.19
C GLU A 231 -0.98 -31.25 -3.85
N LEU A 232 -1.59 -30.29 -3.14
CA LEU A 232 -2.73 -29.52 -3.64
C LEU A 232 -2.29 -28.36 -4.54
N LEU A 233 -2.92 -28.28 -5.71
CA LEU A 233 -2.87 -27.11 -6.57
C LEU A 233 -4.06 -26.20 -6.24
N PHE A 234 -3.75 -24.93 -6.01
CA PHE A 234 -4.71 -23.91 -5.63
C PHE A 234 -5.00 -22.98 -6.81
#